data_AF-A0A920A7P2-F1
#
_entry.id   AF-A0A920A7P2-F1
#
_cell.length_a   1.000
_cell.length_b   1.000
_cell.length_c   1.000
_cell.angle_alpha   90.00
_cell.angle_beta   90.00
_cell.angle_gamma   90.00
#
_symmetry.space_group_name_H-M   'P 1'
#
loop_
_entity.id
_entity.type
_entity.pdbx_description
1 polymer ?
#
loop_
_entity_poly.entity_id
_entity_poly.type
_entity_poly.pdbx_seq_one_letter_code
_entity_poly.pdbx_strand_id
1 'polypeptide(L)'
;MLLILSLALPMKKPTLSTASMVCALSMSKPKRRLIQTGLPYLAVEGEQAFLSWISTQTLPDGVRYRLRGANEESEEAANFLGFAMLASLILMFIILLVQFNSIYYTFLTLSTVVLSTVGVLLGMVITGQTFSVIMSGTGVVALAGIVVNNSIVLIDTYQRLLETGMDRVTAILKTAGQRLRPILLTTVTTMIGLFPWRYRLRRCDEPHH
;
A
#
# COMPACT_ATOMS: atom_id res chain seq x y z
N MET A 1 -27.34 18.01 -37.34
CA MET A 1 -26.68 17.78 -36.03
C MET A 1 -25.41 16.99 -36.28
N LEU A 2 -24.44 17.65 -36.91
CA LEU A 2 -23.42 17.06 -37.77
C LEU A 2 -21.99 17.47 -37.35
N LEU A 3 -21.82 18.00 -36.12
CA LEU A 3 -20.67 18.84 -35.77
C LEU A 3 -19.79 18.32 -34.61
N ILE A 4 -20.10 17.17 -34.02
CA ILE A 4 -19.25 16.57 -32.96
C ILE A 4 -18.37 15.43 -33.50
N LEU A 5 -18.60 14.97 -34.74
CA LEU A 5 -17.84 13.88 -35.35
C LEU A 5 -16.54 14.32 -36.08
N SER A 6 -16.25 15.63 -36.12
CA SER A 6 -15.16 16.20 -36.93
C SER A 6 -13.87 16.51 -36.14
N LEU A 7 -13.80 16.17 -34.85
CA LEU A 7 -12.58 16.27 -34.02
C LEU A 7 -11.85 14.93 -33.84
N ALA A 8 -12.11 13.98 -34.73
CA ALA A 8 -11.27 12.80 -34.94
C ALA A 8 -9.97 13.21 -35.65
N LEU A 9 -9.14 14.00 -34.97
CA LEU A 9 -7.75 14.19 -35.36
C LEU A 9 -7.01 12.85 -35.21
N PRO A 10 -6.25 12.43 -36.24
CA PRO A 10 -5.61 11.13 -36.30
C PRO A 10 -4.34 11.17 -35.45
N MET A 11 -4.45 10.80 -34.16
CA MET A 11 -3.28 10.38 -33.39
C MET A 11 -2.91 8.95 -33.79
N LYS A 12 -2.23 8.89 -34.94
CA LYS A 12 -1.23 7.90 -35.35
C LYS A 12 -0.88 6.92 -34.24
N LYS A 13 -1.38 5.69 -34.34
CA LYS A 13 -1.00 4.57 -33.48
C LYS A 13 0.54 4.45 -33.46
N PRO A 14 1.22 4.55 -32.31
CA PRO A 14 2.47 3.82 -32.14
C PRO A 14 2.09 2.41 -31.69
N THR A 15 1.67 1.59 -32.65
CA THR A 15 1.75 0.12 -32.55
C THR A 15 3.22 -0.25 -32.62
N LEU A 16 3.97 0.01 -31.55
CA LEU A 16 5.23 -0.66 -31.26
C LEU A 16 5.53 -0.44 -29.77
N SER A 17 5.04 -1.38 -28.97
CA SER A 17 5.62 -1.79 -27.71
C SER A 17 6.07 -0.66 -26.75
N THR A 18 5.12 0.02 -26.12
CA THR A 18 5.38 0.70 -24.84
C THR A 18 5.94 -0.26 -23.80
N ALA A 19 5.71 -1.58 -23.94
CA ALA A 19 6.38 -2.63 -23.16
C ALA A 19 7.90 -2.68 -23.40
N SER A 20 8.36 -2.55 -24.65
CA SER A 20 9.80 -2.47 -24.97
C SER A 20 10.41 -1.14 -24.57
N MET A 21 9.64 -0.04 -24.58
CA MET A 21 10.16 1.26 -24.17
C MET A 21 10.28 1.40 -22.64
N VAL A 22 9.37 0.81 -21.86
CA VAL A 22 9.51 0.68 -20.39
C VAL A 22 10.64 -0.30 -20.04
N CYS A 23 10.81 -1.38 -20.81
CA CYS A 23 11.94 -2.31 -20.64
C CYS A 23 13.29 -1.66 -21.07
N ALA A 24 13.29 -0.84 -22.12
CA ALA A 24 14.48 -0.12 -22.59
C ALA A 24 14.86 1.05 -21.66
N LEU A 25 13.88 1.74 -21.05
CA LEU A 25 14.14 2.72 -19.97
C LEU A 25 14.65 2.03 -18.70
N SER A 26 14.25 0.79 -18.43
CA SER A 26 14.87 -0.06 -17.38
C SER A 26 16.30 -0.50 -17.73
N MET A 27 16.63 -0.64 -19.02
CA MET A 27 17.98 -0.96 -19.51
C MET A 27 18.91 0.27 -19.62
N SER A 28 18.41 1.50 -19.48
CA SER A 28 19.23 2.70 -19.25
C SER A 28 19.72 2.76 -17.79
N LYS A 29 20.26 1.67 -17.27
CA LYS A 29 21.08 1.73 -16.06
C LYS A 29 22.41 2.39 -16.43
N PRO A 30 22.75 3.56 -15.87
CA PRO A 30 24.10 4.09 -16.04
C PRO A 30 25.05 3.03 -15.48
N LYS A 31 26.04 2.69 -16.30
CA LYS A 31 27.14 1.74 -16.09
C LYS A 31 27.58 1.76 -14.61
N ARG A 32 26.96 0.92 -13.78
CA ARG A 32 27.33 0.70 -12.36
C ARG A 32 28.67 0.00 -12.37
N ARG A 33 29.73 0.79 -12.44
CA ARG A 33 31.09 0.34 -12.16
C ARG A 33 31.57 1.03 -10.90
N LEU A 34 30.94 0.73 -9.77
CA LEU A 34 31.54 0.91 -8.45
C LEU A 34 30.87 -0.09 -7.49
N ILE A 35 31.70 -1.02 -6.99
CA ILE A 35 31.49 -1.95 -5.88
C ILE A 35 30.52 -3.13 -6.17
N GLN A 36 31.03 -4.14 -6.89
CA GLN A 36 30.58 -5.52 -6.74
C GLN A 36 31.07 -6.06 -5.38
N THR A 37 30.35 -5.76 -4.31
CA THR A 37 30.28 -6.69 -3.18
C THR A 37 29.14 -7.64 -3.50
N GLY A 38 29.44 -8.90 -3.79
CA GLY A 38 28.48 -9.96 -4.10
C GLY A 38 27.65 -10.42 -2.89
N LEU A 39 27.17 -9.48 -2.09
CA LEU A 39 26.27 -9.71 -0.97
C LEU A 39 24.97 -8.92 -1.22
N PRO A 40 23.79 -9.50 -0.96
CA PRO A 40 22.52 -8.80 -1.03
C PRO A 40 22.43 -7.83 0.15
N TYR A 41 23.26 -6.78 0.15
CA TYR A 41 23.19 -5.74 1.17
C TYR A 41 22.04 -4.82 0.81
N LEU A 42 21.14 -4.61 1.77
CA LEU A 42 20.13 -3.58 1.64
C LEU A 42 20.85 -2.23 1.59
N ALA A 43 20.44 -1.32 0.71
CA ALA A 43 21.09 0.01 0.62
C ALA A 43 21.21 0.70 1.99
N VAL A 44 20.23 0.45 2.87
CA VAL A 44 20.17 0.91 4.26
C VAL A 44 21.20 0.22 5.16
N GLU A 45 21.46 -1.08 4.98
CA GLU A 45 22.46 -1.84 5.75
C GLU A 45 23.88 -1.36 5.47
N GLY A 46 24.19 -1.08 4.20
CA GLY A 46 25.50 -0.55 3.80
C GLY A 46 25.76 0.85 4.36
N GLU A 47 24.71 1.66 4.47
CA GLU A 47 24.77 2.99 5.06
C GLU A 47 24.96 2.93 6.59
N GLN A 48 24.27 2.04 7.29
CA GLN A 48 24.47 1.81 8.73
C GLN A 48 25.87 1.24 9.05
N ALA A 49 26.40 0.36 8.19
CA ALA A 49 27.76 -0.14 8.30
C ALA A 49 28.79 0.98 8.07
N PHE A 50 28.54 1.89 7.13
CA PHE A 50 29.39 3.06 6.91
C PHE A 50 29.33 4.06 8.08
N LEU A 51 28.15 4.29 8.65
CA LEU A 51 27.95 5.15 9.82
C LEU A 51 28.61 4.61 11.09
N SER A 52 28.57 3.30 11.31
CA SER A 52 29.28 2.65 12.42
C SER A 52 30.81 2.66 12.21
N TRP A 53 31.26 2.59 10.96
CA TRP A 53 32.69 2.76 10.64
C TRP A 53 33.15 4.20 10.87
N ILE A 54 32.37 5.21 10.44
CA ILE A 54 32.76 6.62 10.54
C ILE A 54 32.73 7.12 12.00
N SER A 55 31.86 6.57 12.84
CA SER A 55 31.82 6.89 14.28
C SER A 55 33.03 6.36 15.06
N THR A 56 33.75 5.37 14.50
CA THR A 56 34.99 4.83 15.09
C THR A 56 36.21 5.70 14.75
N GLN A 57 36.08 6.65 13.81
CA GLN A 57 37.16 7.55 13.40
C GLN A 57 37.03 8.91 14.10
N THR A 58 38.16 9.47 14.55
CA THR A 58 38.20 10.84 15.07
C THR A 58 38.26 11.82 13.89
N LEU A 59 37.11 12.39 13.52
CA LEU A 59 37.06 13.45 12.51
C LEU A 59 37.67 14.75 13.07
N PRO A 60 38.41 15.53 12.26
CA PRO A 60 38.90 16.86 12.65
C PRO A 60 37.73 17.80 13.00
N ASP A 61 37.91 18.62 14.04
CA ASP A 61 36.93 19.62 14.49
C ASP A 61 36.56 20.59 13.36
N GLY A 62 35.39 20.37 12.75
CA GLY A 62 34.87 21.19 11.65
C GLY A 62 34.29 20.40 10.48
N VAL A 63 34.57 19.10 10.37
CA VAL A 63 34.02 18.26 9.29
C VAL A 63 32.63 17.72 9.68
N ARG A 64 31.58 18.22 9.02
CA ARG A 64 30.22 17.64 9.11
C ARG A 64 29.96 16.75 7.91
N TYR A 65 29.61 15.50 8.14
CA TYR A 65 29.11 14.61 7.09
C TYR A 65 27.57 14.70 7.03
N ARG A 66 27.00 14.76 5.82
CA ARG A 66 25.57 14.53 5.56
C ARG A 66 25.46 13.48 4.48
N LEU A 67 24.68 12.44 4.76
CA LEU A 67 24.23 11.48 3.77
C LEU A 67 23.18 12.17 2.90
N ARG A 68 23.33 12.13 1.57
CA ARG A 68 22.41 12.79 0.62
C ARG A 68 21.73 11.79 -0.29
N GLY A 69 20.51 12.12 -0.72
CA GLY A 69 19.74 11.38 -1.72
C GLY A 69 18.80 10.38 -1.09
N ALA A 70 19.20 9.10 -0.98
CA ALA A 70 18.28 8.01 -0.69
C ALA A 70 17.68 8.02 0.73
N ASN A 71 18.47 8.34 1.76
CA ASN A 71 17.99 8.37 3.14
C ASN A 71 17.12 9.60 3.42
N GLU A 72 17.50 10.77 2.89
CA GLU A 72 16.74 12.02 3.01
C GLU A 72 15.36 11.90 2.32
N GLU A 73 15.31 11.35 1.10
CA GLU A 73 14.05 11.07 0.39
C GLU A 73 13.16 10.06 1.13
N SER A 74 13.76 9.03 1.75
CA SER A 74 13.02 8.00 2.50
C SER A 74 12.43 8.56 3.80
N GLU A 75 13.19 9.40 4.51
CA GLU A 75 12.75 10.06 5.74
C GLU A 75 11.66 11.10 5.47
N GLU A 76 11.82 11.92 4.43
CA GLU A 76 10.80 12.89 4.00
C GLU A 76 9.50 12.18 3.60
N ALA A 77 9.59 11.08 2.84
CA ALA A 77 8.44 10.24 2.49
C ALA A 77 7.78 9.61 3.73
N ALA A 78 8.56 9.20 4.74
CA ALA A 78 8.03 8.63 5.98
C ALA A 78 7.27 9.66 6.81
N ASN A 79 7.81 10.87 6.91
CA ASN A 79 7.16 11.98 7.61
C ASN A 79 5.87 12.39 6.90
N PHE A 80 5.89 12.52 5.57
CA PHE A 80 4.70 12.82 4.78
C PHE A 80 3.62 11.74 4.94
N LEU A 81 4.00 10.47 4.85
CA LEU A 81 3.08 9.35 4.99
C LEU A 81 2.53 9.23 6.43
N GLY A 82 3.36 9.46 7.45
CA GLY A 82 2.96 9.46 8.84
C GLY A 82 1.93 10.57 9.13
N PHE A 83 2.18 11.77 8.62
CA PHE A 83 1.22 12.87 8.70
C PHE A 83 -0.08 12.54 7.97
N ALA A 84 0.00 11.98 6.75
CA ALA A 84 -1.17 11.56 5.98
C ALA A 84 -1.98 10.46 6.71
N MET A 85 -1.31 9.49 7.34
CA MET A 85 -1.98 8.46 8.13
C MET A 85 -2.72 9.06 9.33
N LEU A 86 -2.09 9.97 10.08
CA LEU A 86 -2.74 10.64 11.21
C LEU A 86 -3.96 11.46 10.75
N ALA A 87 -3.80 12.24 9.68
CA ALA A 87 -4.90 13.01 9.09
C ALA A 87 -6.05 12.11 8.61
N SER A 88 -5.74 10.96 7.99
CA SER A 88 -6.75 9.99 7.55
C SER A 88 -7.49 9.34 8.73
N LEU A 89 -6.80 9.04 9.84
CA LEU A 89 -7.40 8.50 11.06
C LEU A 89 -8.37 9.49 11.69
N ILE A 90 -8.00 10.77 11.77
CA ILE A 90 -8.88 11.83 12.30
C ILE A 90 -10.11 12.00 11.39
N LEU A 91 -9.90 12.07 10.08
CA LEU A 91 -11.01 12.20 9.13
C LEU A 91 -11.97 11.00 9.21
N MET A 92 -11.43 9.79 9.31
CA MET A 92 -12.21 8.57 9.47
C MET A 92 -12.99 8.56 10.80
N PHE A 93 -12.37 9.02 11.89
CA PHE A 93 -13.05 9.13 13.18
C PHE A 93 -14.28 10.05 13.11
N ILE A 94 -14.15 11.22 12.46
CA ILE A 94 -15.25 12.17 12.29
C ILE A 94 -16.38 11.54 11.47
N ILE A 95 -16.07 10.93 10.33
CA ILE A 95 -17.08 10.29 9.46
C ILE A 95 -17.84 9.19 10.22
N LEU A 96 -17.14 8.36 11.01
CA LEU A 96 -17.76 7.28 11.77
C LEU A 96 -18.67 7.78 12.89
N LEU A 97 -18.27 8.86 13.59
CA LEU A 97 -19.12 9.48 14.61
C LEU A 97 -20.42 10.01 14.00
N VAL A 98 -20.32 10.69 12.86
CA VAL A 98 -21.49 11.21 12.13
C VAL A 98 -22.38 10.06 11.63
N GLN A 99 -21.79 8.95 11.18
CA GLN A 99 -22.54 7.85 10.60
C GLN A 99 -23.30 7.01 11.63
N PHE A 100 -22.65 6.63 12.74
CA PHE A 100 -23.25 5.71 13.71
C PHE A 100 -23.87 6.39 14.91
N ASN A 101 -23.61 7.69 15.12
CA ASN A 101 -24.03 8.47 16.29
C ASN A 101 -23.82 7.73 17.63
N SER A 102 -22.81 6.84 17.68
CA SER A 102 -22.58 5.91 18.77
C SER A 102 -21.09 5.58 18.87
N ILE A 103 -20.53 5.97 20.01
CA ILE A 103 -19.09 5.90 20.30
C ILE A 103 -18.59 4.45 20.32
N TYR A 104 -19.42 3.49 20.73
CA TYR A 104 -19.04 2.09 20.84
C TYR A 104 -18.68 1.47 19.48
N TYR A 105 -19.51 1.72 18.46
CA TYR A 105 -19.28 1.21 17.11
C TYR A 105 -18.10 1.89 16.41
N THR A 106 -17.90 3.18 16.67
CA THR A 106 -16.71 3.91 16.22
C THR A 106 -15.44 3.29 16.79
N PHE A 107 -15.43 2.96 18.09
CA PHE A 107 -14.26 2.34 18.74
C PHE A 107 -13.93 0.94 18.20
N LEU A 108 -14.96 0.12 17.92
CA LEU A 108 -14.77 -1.19 17.27
C LEU A 108 -14.10 -1.05 15.89
N THR A 109 -14.53 -0.06 15.12
CA THR A 109 -13.96 0.19 13.78
C THR A 109 -12.51 0.68 13.87
N LEU A 110 -12.21 1.61 14.79
CA LEU A 110 -10.83 2.08 15.03
C LEU A 110 -9.90 0.93 15.46
N SER A 111 -10.37 0.05 16.33
CA SER A 111 -9.59 -1.13 16.76
C SER A 111 -9.27 -2.07 15.59
N THR A 112 -10.17 -2.17 14.61
CA THR A 112 -9.96 -2.98 13.40
C THR A 112 -8.85 -2.41 12.53
N VAL A 113 -8.71 -1.08 12.46
CA VAL A 113 -7.63 -0.40 11.72
C VAL A 113 -6.27 -0.70 12.35
N VAL A 114 -6.17 -0.61 13.68
CA VAL A 114 -4.94 -0.97 14.40
C VAL A 114 -4.57 -2.43 14.14
N LEU A 115 -5.55 -3.34 14.22
CA LEU A 115 -5.35 -4.76 13.92
C LEU A 115 -4.86 -4.99 12.48
N SER A 116 -5.38 -4.23 11.51
CA SER A 116 -4.93 -4.29 10.12
C SER A 116 -3.45 -3.91 9.98
N THR A 117 -3.03 -2.81 10.60
CA THR A 117 -1.63 -2.37 10.57
C THR A 117 -0.70 -3.42 11.17
N VAL A 118 -1.08 -4.01 12.31
CA VAL A 118 -0.32 -5.10 12.94
C VAL A 118 -0.26 -6.33 12.02
N GLY A 119 -1.38 -6.70 11.39
CA GLY A 119 -1.43 -7.85 10.46
C GLY A 119 -0.51 -7.69 9.27
N VAL A 120 -0.40 -6.49 8.71
CA VAL A 120 0.51 -6.21 7.58
C VAL A 120 1.98 -6.24 8.03
N LEU A 121 2.29 -5.66 9.20
CA LEU A 121 3.65 -5.72 9.75
C LEU A 121 4.07 -7.16 10.03
N LEU A 122 3.20 -7.97 10.65
CA LEU A 122 3.45 -9.40 10.86
C LEU A 122 3.62 -10.15 9.54
N GLY A 123 2.78 -9.86 8.53
CA GLY A 123 2.89 -10.47 7.21
C GLY A 123 4.22 -10.17 6.51
N MET A 124 4.71 -8.93 6.64
CA MET A 124 6.02 -8.56 6.09
C MET A 124 7.16 -9.28 6.80
N VAL A 125 7.12 -9.41 8.13
CA VAL A 125 8.12 -10.14 8.91
C VAL A 125 8.17 -11.62 8.48
N ILE A 126 7.01 -12.26 8.28
CA ILE A 126 6.94 -13.66 7.82
C ILE A 126 7.51 -13.82 6.40
N THR A 127 7.30 -12.83 5.53
CA THR A 127 7.76 -12.88 4.13
C THR A 127 9.24 -12.48 3.98
N GLY A 128 9.87 -11.94 5.04
CA GLY A 128 11.28 -11.50 5.02
C GLY A 128 11.57 -10.37 4.03
N GLN A 129 10.55 -9.57 3.67
CA GLN A 129 10.70 -8.47 2.71
C GLN A 129 11.16 -7.20 3.41
N THR A 130 11.96 -6.40 2.71
CA THR A 130 12.51 -5.14 3.23
C THR A 130 11.41 -4.10 3.35
N PHE A 131 11.35 -3.40 4.48
CA PHE A 131 10.36 -2.33 4.68
C PHE A 131 10.70 -1.14 3.78
N SER A 132 9.86 -0.89 2.78
CA SER A 132 9.93 0.30 1.94
C SER A 132 8.76 1.21 2.28
N VAL A 133 9.06 2.44 2.71
CA VAL A 133 8.06 3.41 3.20
C VAL A 133 6.90 3.59 2.20
N ILE A 134 7.20 3.78 0.92
CA ILE A 134 6.19 4.07 -0.11
C ILE A 134 5.39 2.81 -0.47
N MET A 135 6.06 1.70 -0.71
CA MET A 135 5.41 0.46 -1.16
C MET A 135 4.61 -0.22 -0.04
N SER A 136 5.20 -0.34 1.15
CA SER A 136 4.53 -0.92 2.32
C SER A 136 3.45 0.04 2.84
N GLY A 137 3.71 1.34 2.85
CA GLY A 137 2.76 2.36 3.29
C GLY A 137 1.46 2.38 2.50
N THR A 138 1.56 2.44 1.16
CA THR A 138 0.38 2.37 0.28
C THR A 138 -0.37 1.05 0.42
N GLY A 139 0.34 -0.06 0.64
CA GLY A 139 -0.26 -1.37 0.93
C GLY A 139 -1.07 -1.39 2.23
N VAL A 140 -0.54 -0.83 3.33
CA VAL A 140 -1.25 -0.73 4.61
C VAL A 140 -2.52 0.12 4.45
N VAL A 141 -2.43 1.29 3.80
CA VAL A 141 -3.59 2.17 3.56
C VAL A 141 -4.67 1.46 2.72
N ALA A 142 -4.27 0.78 1.65
CA ALA A 142 -5.21 0.05 0.79
C ALA A 142 -5.92 -1.08 1.55
N LEU A 143 -5.18 -1.85 2.35
CA LEU A 143 -5.76 -2.93 3.15
C LEU A 143 -6.65 -2.40 4.27
N ALA A 144 -6.26 -1.31 4.93
CA ALA A 144 -7.08 -0.64 5.93
C ALA A 144 -8.44 -0.21 5.34
N GLY A 145 -8.46 0.35 4.15
CA GLY A 145 -9.72 0.73 3.46
C GLY A 145 -10.65 -0.45 3.19
N ILE A 146 -10.10 -1.57 2.71
CA ILE A 146 -10.88 -2.80 2.47
C ILE A 146 -11.48 -3.34 3.77
N VAL A 147 -10.67 -3.40 4.83
CA VAL A 147 -11.08 -3.93 6.14
C VAL A 147 -12.15 -3.03 6.79
N VAL A 148 -11.97 -1.71 6.74
CA VAL A 148 -12.92 -0.74 7.30
C VAL A 148 -14.25 -0.79 6.55
N ASN A 149 -14.23 -0.88 5.22
CA ASN A 149 -15.46 -0.99 4.44
C ASN A 149 -16.29 -2.21 4.86
N ASN A 150 -15.64 -3.35 5.09
CA ASN A 150 -16.33 -4.55 5.57
C ASN A 150 -16.94 -4.36 6.98
N SER A 151 -16.20 -3.73 7.90
CA SER A 151 -16.68 -3.47 9.26
C SER A 151 -17.85 -2.48 9.32
N ILE A 152 -17.78 -1.38 8.54
CA ILE A 152 -18.84 -0.35 8.51
C ILE A 152 -20.16 -0.94 8.07
N VAL A 153 -20.16 -1.68 6.95
CA VAL A 153 -21.39 -2.29 6.46
C VAL A 153 -21.95 -3.21 7.55
N LEU A 154 -21.11 -3.91 8.34
CA LEU A 154 -21.48 -4.92 9.36
C LEU A 154 -22.28 -4.35 10.48
N ILE A 155 -21.78 -3.24 10.98
CA ILE A 155 -22.44 -2.49 12.02
C ILE A 155 -23.74 -1.89 11.47
N ASP A 156 -23.72 -1.28 10.28
CA ASP A 156 -24.89 -0.63 9.69
C ASP A 156 -26.08 -1.58 9.50
N THR A 157 -25.85 -2.73 8.88
CA THR A 157 -26.94 -3.70 8.67
C THR A 157 -27.39 -4.34 9.99
N TYR A 158 -26.47 -4.58 10.93
CA TYR A 158 -26.83 -5.11 12.25
C TYR A 158 -27.73 -4.13 13.02
N GLN A 159 -27.37 -2.84 13.03
CA GLN A 159 -28.16 -1.76 13.60
C GLN A 159 -29.55 -1.72 12.95
N ARG A 160 -29.61 -1.76 11.61
CA ARG A 160 -30.86 -1.73 10.87
C ARG A 160 -31.77 -2.93 11.18
N LEU A 161 -31.21 -4.13 11.36
CA LEU A 161 -32.01 -5.31 11.74
C LEU A 161 -32.49 -5.25 13.19
N LEU A 162 -31.71 -4.66 14.10
CA LEU A 162 -32.16 -4.41 15.48
C LEU A 162 -33.35 -3.45 15.53
N GLU A 163 -33.33 -2.40 14.72
CA GLU A 163 -34.45 -1.44 14.62
C GLU A 163 -35.74 -2.09 14.10
N THR A 164 -35.64 -3.17 13.32
CA THR A 164 -36.81 -3.96 12.90
C THR A 164 -37.39 -4.87 14.00
N GLY A 165 -36.85 -4.82 15.22
CA GLY A 165 -37.31 -5.61 16.36
C GLY A 165 -36.84 -7.07 16.35
N MET A 166 -35.85 -7.41 15.53
CA MET A 166 -35.29 -8.76 15.46
C MET A 166 -34.39 -9.06 16.67
N ASP A 167 -34.43 -10.29 17.16
CA ASP A 167 -33.50 -10.76 18.20
C ASP A 167 -32.03 -10.62 17.75
N ARG A 168 -31.13 -10.31 18.70
CA ARG A 168 -29.71 -10.00 18.46
C ARG A 168 -29.00 -11.16 17.76
N VAL A 169 -29.25 -12.40 18.18
CA VAL A 169 -28.57 -13.58 17.63
C VAL A 169 -29.03 -13.84 16.20
N THR A 170 -30.35 -13.73 15.98
CA THR A 170 -30.95 -13.89 14.65
C THR A 170 -30.50 -12.79 13.68
N ALA A 171 -30.37 -11.55 14.17
CA ALA A 171 -29.88 -10.42 13.40
C ALA A 171 -28.44 -10.63 12.92
N ILE A 172 -27.55 -11.15 13.78
CA ILE A 172 -26.15 -11.43 13.42
C ILE A 172 -26.06 -12.51 12.33
N LEU A 173 -26.79 -13.62 12.48
CA LEU A 173 -26.79 -14.72 11.51
C LEU A 173 -27.26 -14.26 10.12
N LYS A 174 -28.36 -13.51 10.08
CA LYS A 174 -28.91 -12.97 8.82
C LYS A 174 -27.96 -11.95 8.18
N THR A 175 -27.38 -11.08 9.00
CA THR A 175 -26.39 -10.08 8.58
C THR A 175 -25.14 -10.74 8.00
N ALA A 176 -24.62 -11.79 8.64
CA ALA A 176 -23.45 -12.53 8.16
C ALA A 176 -23.70 -13.21 6.80
N GLY A 177 -24.87 -13.85 6.64
CA GLY A 177 -25.24 -14.53 5.39
C GLY A 177 -25.38 -13.59 4.18
N GLN A 178 -25.90 -12.38 4.38
CA GLN A 178 -26.06 -11.40 3.30
C GLN A 178 -24.72 -10.82 2.80
N ARG A 179 -23.70 -10.79 3.65
CA ARG A 179 -22.38 -10.20 3.37
C ARG A 179 -21.40 -11.11 2.70
N LEU A 180 -21.54 -12.40 2.95
CA LEU A 180 -20.61 -13.38 2.41
C LEU A 180 -20.51 -13.23 0.89
N ARG A 181 -21.62 -12.92 0.21
CA ARG A 181 -21.66 -12.66 -1.23
C ARG A 181 -20.78 -11.46 -1.66
N PRO A 182 -20.96 -10.23 -1.15
CA PRO A 182 -20.06 -9.10 -1.42
C PRO A 182 -18.59 -9.37 -1.08
N ILE A 183 -18.30 -9.99 0.07
CA ILE A 183 -16.90 -10.23 0.51
C ILE A 183 -16.22 -11.23 -0.43
N LEU A 184 -16.93 -12.30 -0.81
CA LEU A 184 -16.42 -13.26 -1.79
C LEU A 184 -16.22 -12.62 -3.15
N LEU A 185 -17.11 -11.74 -3.59
CA LEU A 185 -16.97 -11.04 -4.87
C LEU A 185 -15.71 -10.16 -4.87
N THR A 186 -15.54 -9.31 -3.84
CA THR A 186 -14.39 -8.40 -3.74
C THR A 186 -13.06 -9.16 -3.64
N THR A 187 -13.00 -10.21 -2.82
CA THR A 187 -11.79 -11.02 -2.68
C THR A 187 -11.41 -11.74 -3.98
N VAL A 188 -12.39 -12.33 -4.67
CA VAL A 188 -12.17 -12.98 -5.97
C VAL A 188 -11.74 -11.95 -7.02
N THR A 189 -12.38 -10.78 -7.07
CA THR A 189 -12.01 -9.72 -8.01
C THR A 189 -10.59 -9.20 -7.75
N THR A 190 -10.18 -9.02 -6.49
CA THR A 190 -8.80 -8.61 -6.15
C THR A 190 -7.79 -9.68 -6.55
N MET A 191 -8.08 -10.96 -6.32
CA MET A 191 -7.22 -12.06 -6.77
C MET A 191 -7.06 -12.06 -8.29
N ILE A 192 -8.17 -11.96 -9.03
CA ILE A 192 -8.15 -11.93 -10.50
C ILE A 192 -7.44 -10.67 -11.02
N GLY A 193 -7.64 -9.51 -10.39
CA GLY A 193 -7.02 -8.25 -10.81
C GLY A 193 -5.49 -8.22 -10.60
N LEU A 194 -4.99 -8.84 -9.53
CA LEU A 194 -3.56 -8.94 -9.24
C LEU A 194 -2.87 -10.11 -9.95
N PHE A 195 -3.63 -11.08 -10.46
CA PHE A 195 -3.09 -12.27 -11.13
C PHE A 195 -2.25 -11.95 -12.38
N PRO A 196 -2.70 -11.09 -13.33
CA PRO A 196 -1.92 -10.72 -14.52
C PRO A 196 -0.59 -10.04 -14.18
N TRP A 197 -0.57 -9.21 -13.13
CA TRP A 197 0.62 -8.51 -12.68
C TRP A 197 1.72 -9.50 -12.27
N ARG A 198 1.36 -10.49 -11.45
CA ARG A 198 2.31 -11.53 -11.01
C ARG A 198 2.80 -12.39 -12.17
N TYR A 199 1.92 -12.74 -13.11
CA TYR A 199 2.32 -13.54 -14.27
C TYR A 199 3.28 -12.77 -15.20
N ARG A 200 3.05 -11.47 -15.39
CA ARG A 200 3.91 -10.62 -16.22
C ARG A 200 5.31 -10.45 -15.63
N LEU A 201 5.43 -10.30 -14.31
CA LEU A 201 6.75 -10.17 -13.66
C LEU A 201 7.61 -11.43 -13.80
N ARG A 202 7.01 -12.63 -13.75
CA ARG A 202 7.75 -13.88 -13.95
C ARG A 202 8.33 -14.02 -15.36
N ARG A 203 7.66 -13.46 -16.37
CA ARG A 203 8.11 -13.54 -17.77
C ARG A 203 9.32 -12.64 -18.09
N CYS A 204 9.62 -11.67 -17.24
CA CYS A 204 10.81 -10.81 -17.37
C CYS A 204 12.03 -11.37 -16.63
N ASP A 205 11.83 -12.35 -15.74
CA ASP A 205 12.90 -12.99 -14.96
C ASP A 205 13.41 -14.27 -15.64
N GLU A 206 12.85 -14.62 -16.79
CA GLU A 206 13.25 -15.78 -17.58
C GLU A 206 14.42 -15.36 -18.48
N PRO A 207 15.66 -15.87 -18.23
CA PRO A 207 16.80 -15.55 -19.08
C PRO A 207 16.56 -16.17 -20.45
N HIS A 208 16.44 -15.32 -21.47
CA HIS A 208 16.51 -15.75 -22.87
C HIS A 208 17.90 -16.35 -23.12
N HIS A 209 17.97 -17.67 -23.25
CA HIS A 209 19.04 -18.35 -23.98
C HIS A 209 18.88 -18.10 -25.48
#